data_AF-A0A919CLR9-F1
#
_entry.id   AF-A0A919CLR9-F1
#
_cell.length_a   1.000
_cell.length_b   1.000
_cell.length_c   1.000
_cell.angle_alpha   90.00
_cell.angle_beta   90.00
_cell.angle_gamma   90.00
#
_symmetry.space_group_name_H-M   'P 1'
#
loop_
_entity.id
_entity.type
_entity.pdbx_description
1 polymer ?
#
loop_
_entity_poly.entity_id
_entity_poly.type
_entity_poly.pdbx_seq_one_letter_code
_entity_poly.pdbx_strand_id
1 'polypeptide(L)' 'MSGPDEDRVVDLIDDLDILPDTTSDEHGTGWGDADDDNTARLLEDRPPHWG' A
#
# COMPACT_ATOMS: atom_id res chain seq x y z
N MET A 1 -18.38 -15.31 -3.65
CA MET A 1 -17.18 -14.47 -3.46
C MET A 1 -15.99 -15.39 -3.61
N SER A 2 -15.16 -15.19 -4.63
CA SER A 2 -13.88 -15.91 -4.73
C SER A 2 -12.97 -15.36 -3.63
N GLY A 3 -12.39 -16.23 -2.79
CA GLY A 3 -11.44 -15.82 -1.76
C GLY A 3 -10.15 -15.23 -2.37
N PRO A 4 -9.27 -14.64 -1.55
CA PRO A 4 -7.98 -14.16 -2.03
C PRO A 4 -7.24 -15.31 -2.74
N ASP A 5 -6.67 -15.02 -3.90
CA ASP A 5 -5.92 -15.96 -4.74
C ASP A 5 -4.52 -16.15 -4.13
N GLU A 6 -4.48 -16.74 -2.93
CA GLU A 6 -3.26 -16.93 -2.12
C GLU A 6 -2.28 -17.90 -2.78
N ASP A 7 -2.77 -18.74 -3.70
CA ASP A 7 -1.99 -19.68 -4.50
C ASP A 7 -1.51 -19.09 -5.85
N ARG A 8 -1.79 -17.81 -6.12
CA ARG A 8 -1.27 -17.16 -7.33
C ARG A 8 0.25 -17.03 -7.23
N VAL A 9 0.94 -17.76 -8.08
CA VAL A 9 2.39 -17.64 -8.24
C VAL A 9 2.73 -16.23 -8.75
N VAL A 10 3.47 -15.46 -7.94
CA VAL A 10 4.05 -14.19 -8.34
C VAL A 10 5.44 -14.47 -8.90
N ASP A 11 5.61 -14.26 -10.20
CA ASP A 11 6.90 -14.39 -10.84
C ASP A 11 7.72 -13.12 -10.58
N LEU A 12 8.73 -13.22 -9.71
CA LEU A 12 9.68 -12.14 -9.48
C LEU A 12 10.78 -12.27 -10.53
N ILE A 13 10.74 -11.42 -11.54
CA ILE A 13 11.79 -11.31 -12.54
C ILE A 13 13.02 -10.60 -11.95
N ASP A 14 14.21 -11.16 -12.21
CA ASP A 14 15.50 -10.62 -11.70
C ASP A 14 15.96 -9.35 -12.45
N ASP A 15 15.44 -9.11 -13.65
CA ASP A 15 15.76 -7.96 -14.50
C ASP A 15 14.65 -6.89 -14.46
N LEU A 16 14.31 -6.42 -13.25
CA LEU A 16 13.39 -5.29 -13.09
C LEU A 16 14.09 -4.00 -13.53
N ASP A 17 13.42 -3.22 -14.38
CA ASP A 17 13.84 -1.86 -14.68
C ASP A 17 13.88 -1.07 -13.36
N ILE A 18 15.08 -0.64 -12.96
CA ILE A 18 15.25 0.22 -11.80
C ILE A 18 14.52 1.51 -12.11
N LEU A 19 13.43 1.76 -11.38
CA LEU A 19 12.71 3.02 -11.46
C LEU A 19 13.70 4.17 -11.18
N PRO A 20 13.53 5.31 -11.87
CA PRO A 20 14.33 6.50 -11.55
C PRO A 20 14.19 6.83 -10.06
N ASP A 21 15.20 7.50 -9.50
CA ASP A 21 15.13 7.98 -8.12
C ASP A 21 13.81 8.73 -7.93
N THR A 22 12.93 8.19 -7.08
CA THR A 22 11.62 8.78 -6.81
C THR A 22 11.80 10.24 -6.43
N THR A 23 11.20 11.12 -7.23
CA THR A 23 11.31 12.55 -6.95
C THR A 23 10.26 12.94 -5.91
N SER A 24 10.54 13.95 -5.09
CA SER A 24 9.60 14.39 -4.04
C SER A 24 8.22 14.81 -4.58
N ASP A 25 8.10 15.11 -5.88
CA ASP A 25 6.82 15.43 -6.55
C ASP A 25 5.96 14.19 -6.83
N GLU A 26 6.55 12.99 -6.85
CA GLU A 26 5.84 11.71 -7.01
C GLU A 26 5.14 11.26 -5.72
N HIS A 27 5.54 11.82 -4.58
CA HIS A 27 4.74 11.81 -3.35
C HIS A 27 3.65 12.87 -3.49
N GLY A 28 2.65 12.58 -4.31
CA GLY A 28 1.54 13.50 -4.50
C GLY A 28 0.83 13.74 -3.17
N THR A 29 0.58 15.02 -2.83
CA THR A 29 -0.23 15.46 -1.68
C THR A 29 -1.64 14.81 -1.62
N GLY A 30 -2.06 14.12 -2.69
CA GLY A 30 -3.32 13.37 -2.78
C GLY A 30 -3.24 11.87 -2.50
N TRP A 31 -2.05 11.29 -2.29
CA TRP A 31 -1.90 9.85 -1.95
C TRP A 31 -2.03 9.55 -0.46
N GLY A 32 -2.39 10.56 0.33
CA GLY A 32 -2.84 10.39 1.72
C GLY A 32 -1.82 10.77 2.79
N ASP A 33 -0.66 11.32 2.43
CA ASP A 33 0.21 11.94 3.43
C ASP A 33 -0.32 13.34 3.76
N ALA A 34 -1.37 13.37 4.58
CA ALA A 34 -1.57 14.51 5.44
C ALA A 34 -0.56 14.36 6.58
N ASP A 35 0.25 15.38 6.84
CA ASP A 35 1.16 15.44 8.01
C ASP A 35 0.45 15.19 9.36
N ASP A 36 -0.89 15.15 9.37
CA ASP A 36 -1.71 14.74 10.50
C ASP A 36 -1.89 13.21 10.55
N ASP A 37 -1.34 12.65 11.63
CA ASP A 37 -1.45 11.26 12.04
C ASP A 37 -2.92 10.80 12.08
N ASN A 38 -3.35 10.09 11.03
CA ASN A 38 -4.69 9.51 10.90
C ASN A 38 -4.82 8.15 11.60
N THR A 39 -3.81 7.72 12.36
CA THR A 39 -3.77 6.38 12.97
C THR A 39 -4.93 6.19 13.94
N ALA A 40 -5.32 7.24 14.68
CA ALA A 40 -6.46 7.18 15.60
C ALA A 40 -7.76 6.79 14.89
N ARG A 41 -8.12 7.50 13.81
CA ARG A 41 -9.31 7.21 13.00
C ARG A 41 -9.25 5.81 12.39
N LEU A 42 -8.09 5.39 11.90
CA LEU A 42 -7.90 4.06 11.29
C LEU A 42 -8.04 2.92 12.32
N LEU A 43 -7.63 3.13 13.57
CA LEU A 43 -7.82 2.16 14.65
C LEU A 43 -9.29 2.07 15.08
N GLU A 44 -10.01 3.19 15.09
CA GLU A 44 -11.45 3.24 15.37
C GLU A 44 -12.27 2.50 14.29
N ASP A 45 -11.89 2.65 13.02
CA ASP A 45 -12.55 2.03 11.87
C ASP A 45 -12.10 0.57 11.63
N ARG A 46 -11.29 -0.01 12.52
CA ARG A 46 -10.71 -1.35 12.32
C ARG A 46 -11.80 -2.43 12.18
N PRO A 47 -11.82 -3.19 11.07
CA PRO A 47 -12.68 -4.35 10.92
C PRO A 47 -12.47 -5.41 12.00
N PRO A 48 -13.53 -6.14 12.41
CA PRO A 48 -13.46 -7.13 13.49
C PRO A 48 -12.48 -8.29 13.24
N HIS A 49 -12.12 -8.54 11.98
CA HIS A 49 -11.25 -9.65 11.56
C HIS A 49 -9.75 -9.28 11.50
N TRP A 50 -9.37 -8.05 11.89
CA TRP A 50 -7.96 -7.62 12.00
C TRP A 50 -7.37 -7.85 13.41
N GLY A 51 -8.03 -8.68 14.22
CA GLY A 51 -7.61 -9.08 15.57
C GLY A 51 -6.98 -10.46 15.57
#